data_AF-A0A8W8KD55-F1
#
_entry.id   AF-A0A8W8KD55-F1
#
_cell.length_a   1.000
_cell.length_b   1.000
_cell.length_c   1.000
_cell.angle_alpha   90.00
_cell.angle_beta   90.00
_cell.angle_gamma   90.00
#
_symmetry.space_group_name_H-M   'P 1'
#
loop_
_entity.id
_entity.type
_entity.pdbx_description
1 polymer ?
#
loop_
_entity_poly.entity_id
_entity_poly.type
_entity_poly.pdbx_seq_one_letter_code
_entity_poly.pdbx_strand_id
1 'polypeptide(L)'
;REKNSPEIETMLKVFCNEVSVQDCKAALEDTGRDVLMAIKYLKLKQLLSLDLGDINHCKEALVSCDWDVPQAVDYVFSQGPPSPECVDV
;
A
#
# COMPACT_ATOMS: atom_id res chain seq x y z
N ARG A 1 -5.17 -21.17 22.43
CA ARG A 1 -5.42 -20.55 21.10
C ARG A 1 -5.41 -19.04 21.34
N GLU A 2 -4.32 -18.35 21.01
CA GLU A 2 -4.38 -16.89 20.98
C GLU A 2 -5.43 -16.50 19.94
N LYS A 3 -6.43 -15.71 20.36
CA LYS A 3 -7.37 -15.10 19.42
C LYS A 3 -6.69 -13.86 18.87
N ASN A 4 -6.76 -13.68 17.55
CA ASN A 4 -6.35 -12.43 16.93
C ASN A 4 -7.28 -11.31 17.42
N SER A 5 -6.76 -10.09 17.45
CA SER A 5 -7.58 -8.93 17.77
C SER A 5 -8.56 -8.64 16.61
N PRO A 6 -9.71 -8.02 16.85
CA PRO A 6 -10.70 -7.73 15.80
C PRO A 6 -10.12 -6.86 14.67
N GLU A 7 -9.13 -6.02 14.98
CA GLU A 7 -8.37 -5.23 14.00
C GLU A 7 -7.65 -6.13 13.00
N ILE A 8 -6.90 -7.13 13.50
CA ILE A 8 -6.18 -8.09 12.67
C ILE A 8 -7.16 -8.90 11.81
N GLU A 9 -8.27 -9.36 12.38
CA GLU A 9 -9.29 -10.10 11.62
C GLU A 9 -9.91 -9.24 10.51
N THR A 10 -10.13 -7.95 10.78
CA THR A 10 -10.65 -7.00 9.79
C THR A 10 -9.65 -6.80 8.66
N MET A 11 -8.37 -6.58 8.99
CA MET A 11 -7.31 -6.42 8.01
C MET A 11 -7.16 -7.68 7.14
N LEU A 12 -7.10 -8.87 7.76
CA LEU A 12 -7.00 -10.12 7.03
C LEU A 12 -8.15 -10.32 6.03
N LYS A 13 -9.37 -9.93 6.40
CA LYS A 13 -10.53 -9.98 5.49
C LYS A 13 -10.38 -9.00 4.32
N VAL A 14 -9.90 -7.79 4.56
CA VAL A 14 -9.67 -6.78 3.51
C VAL A 14 -8.64 -7.27 2.49
N PHE A 15 -7.61 -7.99 2.94
CA PHE A 15 -6.58 -8.58 2.08
C PHE A 15 -6.87 -10.02 1.66
N CYS A 16 -8.10 -10.54 1.84
CA CYS A 16 -8.44 -11.93 1.51
C CYS A 16 -7.47 -13.00 2.06
N ASN A 17 -6.82 -12.72 3.20
CA ASN A 17 -5.74 -13.52 3.82
C ASN A 17 -4.41 -13.59 3.04
N GLU A 18 -4.15 -12.67 2.12
CA GLU A 18 -2.87 -12.57 1.38
C GLU A 18 -1.74 -11.95 2.20
N VAL A 19 -2.06 -11.32 3.34
CA VAL A 19 -1.08 -10.77 4.30
C VAL A 19 -1.04 -11.62 5.57
N SER A 20 0.11 -11.68 6.23
CA SER A 20 0.25 -12.47 7.46
C SER A 20 -0.28 -11.71 8.68
N VAL A 21 -0.59 -12.45 9.76
CA VAL A 21 -0.94 -11.87 11.07
C VAL A 21 0.19 -10.96 11.59
N GLN A 22 1.45 -11.30 11.32
CA GLN A 22 2.59 -10.51 11.77
C GLN A 22 2.68 -9.19 11.01
N ASP A 23 2.39 -9.19 9.70
CA ASP A 23 2.34 -7.96 8.91
C ASP A 23 1.22 -7.04 9.40
N CYS A 24 0.04 -7.58 9.72
CA CYS A 24 -1.05 -6.82 10.32
C CYS A 24 -0.66 -6.23 11.67
N LYS A 25 0.00 -7.01 12.54
CA LYS A 25 0.48 -6.53 13.85
C LYS A 25 1.48 -5.40 13.71
N ALA A 26 2.51 -5.58 12.88
CA ALA A 26 3.52 -4.57 12.64
C ALA A 26 2.92 -3.29 12.04
N ALA A 27 2.00 -3.43 11.08
CA ALA A 27 1.31 -2.28 10.50
C ALA A 27 0.44 -1.53 11.52
N LEU A 28 -0.26 -2.25 12.41
CA LEU A 28 -1.02 -1.62 13.50
C LEU A 28 -0.09 -0.93 14.50
N GLU A 29 1.06 -1.51 14.84
CA GLU A 29 2.04 -0.85 15.72
C GLU A 29 2.58 0.44 15.11
N ASP A 30 2.97 0.41 13.83
CA ASP A 30 3.49 1.57 13.09
C ASP A 30 2.45 2.70 12.92
N THR A 31 1.17 2.38 12.95
CA THR A 31 0.07 3.32 12.68
C THR A 31 -0.74 3.68 13.94
N GLY A 32 -0.23 3.37 15.13
CA GLY A 32 -0.92 3.70 16.39
C GLY A 32 -2.24 2.94 16.59
N ARG A 33 -2.33 1.75 16.00
CA ARG A 33 -3.49 0.84 15.97
C ARG A 33 -4.70 1.36 15.19
N ASP A 34 -4.49 2.31 14.28
CA ASP A 34 -5.52 2.72 13.32
C ASP A 34 -5.63 1.69 12.20
N VAL A 35 -6.74 0.96 12.16
CA VAL A 35 -7.00 -0.11 11.19
C VAL A 35 -6.97 0.42 9.75
N LEU A 36 -7.55 1.59 9.49
CA LEU A 36 -7.63 2.14 8.13
C LEU A 36 -6.25 2.60 7.67
N MET A 37 -5.49 3.24 8.55
CA MET A 37 -4.12 3.65 8.26
C MET A 37 -3.20 2.43 8.08
N ALA A 38 -3.37 1.37 8.88
CA ALA A 38 -2.62 0.12 8.76
C ALA A 38 -2.88 -0.60 7.42
N ILE A 39 -4.15 -0.64 6.97
CA ILE A 39 -4.51 -1.17 5.64
C ILE A 39 -3.81 -0.38 4.54
N LYS A 40 -3.93 0.95 4.59
CA LYS A 40 -3.29 1.86 3.62
C LYS A 40 -1.78 1.69 3.60
N TYR A 41 -1.16 1.55 4.76
CA TYR A 41 0.26 1.33 4.92
C TYR A 41 0.74 0.00 4.32
N LEU A 42 0.00 -1.09 4.54
CA LEU A 42 0.31 -2.39 3.92
C LEU A 42 0.18 -2.34 2.39
N LYS A 43 -0.87 -1.70 1.87
CA LYS A 43 -1.04 -1.51 0.42
C LYS A 43 0.12 -0.72 -0.20
N LEU A 44 0.57 0.34 0.48
CA LEU A 44 1.75 1.10 0.07
C LEU A 44 3.03 0.26 0.11
N LYS A 45 3.24 -0.55 1.17
CA LYS A 45 4.37 -1.47 1.25
C LYS A 45 4.37 -2.51 0.13
N GLN A 46 3.20 -3.05 -0.24
CA GLN A 46 3.07 -3.98 -1.37
C GLN A 46 3.51 -3.32 -2.67
N LEU A 47 3.03 -2.10 -2.95
CA LEU A 47 3.42 -1.37 -4.15
C LEU A 47 4.92 -1.03 -4.18
N LEU A 48 5.48 -0.58 -3.05
CA LEU A 48 6.91 -0.29 -2.92
C LEU A 48 7.79 -1.53 -3.06
N SER A 49 7.31 -2.71 -2.65
CA SER A 49 8.05 -3.97 -2.80
C SER A 49 8.28 -4.39 -4.25
N LEU A 50 7.54 -3.78 -5.18
CA LEU A 50 7.68 -3.99 -6.62
C LEU A 50 8.72 -3.05 -7.26
N ASP A 51 9.32 -2.15 -6.48
CA ASP A 51 10.36 -1.19 -6.91
C ASP A 51 9.97 -0.36 -8.15
N LEU A 52 8.67 -0.04 -8.27
CA LEU A 52 8.10 0.65 -9.43
C LEU A 52 8.27 2.18 -9.37
N GLY A 53 8.70 2.71 -8.23
CA GLY A 53 8.88 4.15 -8.03
C GLY A 53 9.16 4.51 -6.57
N ASP A 54 9.33 5.80 -6.32
CA ASP A 54 9.51 6.29 -4.96
C ASP A 54 8.19 6.27 -4.15
N ILE A 55 8.30 6.55 -2.86
CA ILE A 55 7.17 6.56 -1.92
C ILE A 55 6.09 7.58 -2.29
N ASN A 56 6.44 8.70 -2.90
CA ASN A 56 5.47 9.74 -3.24
C ASN A 56 4.68 9.31 -4.48
N HIS A 57 5.36 8.79 -5.50
CA HIS A 57 4.72 8.28 -6.70
C HIS A 57 3.80 7.10 -6.39
N CYS A 58 4.26 6.15 -5.57
CA CYS A 58 3.43 5.02 -5.13
C CYS A 58 2.19 5.48 -4.33
N LYS A 59 2.33 6.49 -3.47
CA LYS A 59 1.19 7.07 -2.73
C LYS A 59 0.21 7.76 -3.67
N GLU A 60 0.69 8.55 -4.62
CA GLU A 60 -0.15 9.24 -5.58
C GLU A 60 -0.94 8.24 -6.45
N ALA A 61 -0.28 7.20 -6.94
CA ALA A 61 -0.95 6.12 -7.68
C ALA A 61 -2.04 5.44 -6.84
N LEU A 62 -1.74 5.11 -5.57
CA LEU A 62 -2.75 4.54 -4.67
C LEU A 62 -3.92 5.49 -4.42
N VAL A 63 -3.69 6.80 -4.30
CA VAL A 63 -4.77 7.77 -4.12
C VAL A 63 -5.61 7.87 -5.40
N SER A 64 -4.97 7.93 -6.58
CA SER A 64 -5.63 8.02 -7.88
C SER A 64 -6.42 6.76 -8.25
N CYS A 65 -6.05 5.61 -7.69
CA CYS A 65 -6.70 4.33 -7.91
C CYS A 65 -7.58 3.88 -6.73
N ASP A 66 -8.10 4.80 -5.90
CA ASP A 66 -8.98 4.49 -4.77
C ASP A 66 -8.43 3.41 -3.80
N TRP A 67 -7.11 3.39 -3.63
CA TRP A 67 -6.34 2.40 -2.87
C TRP A 67 -6.48 0.97 -3.39
N ASP A 68 -6.77 0.76 -4.67
CA ASP A 68 -6.68 -0.54 -5.33
C ASP A 68 -5.22 -0.80 -5.74
N VAL A 69 -4.60 -1.84 -5.17
CA VAL A 69 -3.18 -2.14 -5.42
C VAL A 69 -2.95 -2.59 -6.87
N PRO A 70 -3.71 -3.56 -7.44
CA PRO A 70 -3.57 -3.92 -8.84
C PRO A 70 -3.67 -2.73 -9.81
N GLN A 71 -4.68 -1.87 -9.65
CA GLN A 71 -4.82 -0.68 -10.50
C GLN A 71 -3.70 0.33 -10.28
N ALA A 72 -3.24 0.53 -9.04
CA ALA A 72 -2.11 1.42 -8.78
C ALA A 72 -0.81 0.89 -9.39
N VAL A 73 -0.58 -0.43 -9.40
CA VAL A 73 0.53 -1.07 -10.10
C VAL A 73 0.46 -0.73 -11.59
N ASP A 74 -0.68 -1.00 -12.23
CA ASP A 74 -0.89 -0.69 -13.65
C ASP A 74 -0.71 0.80 -13.93
N TYR A 75 -1.18 1.68 -13.05
CA TYR A 75 -1.03 3.13 -13.15
C TYR A 75 0.44 3.54 -13.14
N VAL A 76 1.24 3.07 -12.17
CA VAL A 76 2.67 3.38 -12.10
C VAL A 76 3.42 2.83 -13.31
N PHE A 77 3.09 1.61 -13.76
CA PHE A 77 3.66 1.04 -14.98
C PHE A 77 3.32 1.86 -16.23
N SER A 78 2.10 2.39 -16.32
CA SER A 78 1.61 3.14 -17.48
C SER A 78 2.21 4.54 -17.58
N GLN A 79 2.59 5.15 -16.45
CA GLN A 79 3.15 6.50 -16.40
C GLN A 79 4.57 6.59 -16.99
N GLY A 80 5.28 5.46 -17.10
CA GLY A 80 6.71 5.46 -17.47
C GLY A 80 7.57 6.24 -16.46
N PRO A 81 8.91 6.25 -16.59
CA PRO A 81 9.71 7.22 -15.84
C PRO A 81 9.21 8.63 -16.20
N PRO A 82 9.15 9.58 -15.24
CA PRO A 82 8.77 10.95 -15.55
C PRO A 82 9.63 11.41 -16.72
N SER A 83 8.97 11.69 -17.85
CA SER A 83 9.66 12.21 -19.03
C SER A 83 10.43 13.45 -18.55
N PRO A 84 11.75 13.52 -18.73
CA PRO A 84 12.52 14.67 -18.27
C PRO A 84 11.89 15.90 -18.94
N GLU A 85 11.34 16.79 -18.11
CA GLU A 85 10.80 18.06 -18.56
C GLU A 85 11.77 18.67 -19.57
N CYS A 86 11.28 18.99 -20.77
CA CYS A 86 12.02 19.80 -21.71
C CYS A 86 12.29 21.14 -21.01
N VAL A 87 13.46 21.27 -20.41
CA VAL A 87 14.00 22.57 -20.02
C VAL A 87 14.31 23.31 -21.31
N ASP A 88 13.37 24.12 -21.78
CA ASP A 88 13.63 25.16 -22.77
C ASP A 88 14.65 26.13 -22.14
N VAL A 89 15.92 26.04 -22.56
CA VAL A 89 17.01 26.99 -22.25
C VAL A 89 17.36 27.76 -23.51
#